data_AF-A0A812IPT1-F1
#
_entry.id   AF-A0A812IPT1-F1
#
_cell.length_a   1.000
_cell.length_b   1.000
_cell.length_c   1.000
_cell.angle_alpha   90.00
_cell.angle_beta   90.00
_cell.angle_gamma   90.00
#
_symmetry.space_group_name_H-M   'P 1'
#
loop_
_entity.id
_entity.type
_entity.pdbx_description
1 polymer ?
#
loop_
_entity_poly.entity_id
_entity_poly.type
_entity_poly.pdbx_seq_one_letter_code
_entity_poly.pdbx_strand_id
1 'polypeptide(L)'
;MYGEEYCASVIGCMFSIFRCIVGECTTKGGRSLTMIFSDGFGVRFDVFYAGSMIVVLMGLFNIITAIFVEATLNGLKENETHRRYAKAYES
;
A
#
# COMPACT_ATOMS: atom_id res chain seq x y z
N MET A 1 3.56 -7.53 -28.12
CA MET A 1 4.98 -7.42 -27.76
C MET A 1 5.27 -6.61 -26.48
N TYR A 2 4.27 -6.03 -25.77
CA TYR A 2 4.52 -5.33 -24.50
C TYR A 2 4.81 -6.26 -23.31
N GLY A 3 4.32 -7.51 -23.34
CA GLY A 3 4.59 -8.49 -22.29
C GLY A 3 6.06 -8.88 -22.17
N GLU A 4 6.80 -8.92 -23.28
CA GLU A 4 8.24 -9.18 -23.26
C GLU A 4 9.03 -7.97 -22.73
N GLU A 5 8.61 -6.74 -22.99
CA GLU A 5 9.36 -5.57 -22.51
C GLU A 5 9.26 -5.37 -20.98
N TYR A 6 8.09 -5.64 -20.40
CA TYR A 6 7.84 -5.43 -18.97
C TYR A 6 7.91 -6.71 -18.12
N CYS A 7 7.75 -7.89 -18.73
CA CYS A 7 7.78 -9.19 -18.05
C CYS A 7 8.72 -10.21 -18.75
N ALA A 8 9.81 -9.77 -19.40
CA ALA A 8 10.85 -10.67 -19.91
C ALA A 8 11.51 -11.54 -18.83
N SER A 9 11.57 -11.05 -17.59
CA SER A 9 12.06 -11.80 -16.43
C SER A 9 11.11 -11.66 -15.25
N VAL A 10 11.14 -12.62 -14.34
CA VAL A 10 10.31 -12.59 -13.11
C VAL A 10 10.58 -11.29 -12.32
N ILE A 11 11.85 -10.90 -12.19
CA ILE A 11 12.24 -9.67 -11.48
C ILE A 11 11.70 -8.43 -12.19
N GLY A 12 11.80 -8.36 -13.52
CA GLY A 12 11.25 -7.24 -14.31
C GLY A 12 9.74 -7.13 -14.18
N CYS A 13 9.04 -8.26 -14.17
CA CYS A 13 7.60 -8.32 -14.01
C CYS A 13 7.17 -7.86 -12.61
N MET A 14 7.85 -8.36 -11.56
CA MET A 14 7.59 -7.95 -10.18
C MET A 14 7.88 -6.46 -9.96
N PHE A 15 8.95 -5.93 -10.56
CA PHE A 15 9.28 -4.51 -10.48
C PHE A 15 8.22 -3.64 -11.17
N SER A 16 7.73 -4.07 -12.34
CA SER A 16 6.65 -3.38 -13.05
C SER A 16 5.34 -3.37 -12.27
N ILE A 17 4.99 -4.51 -11.66
CA ILE A 17 3.81 -4.62 -10.79
C ILE A 17 3.96 -3.72 -9.55
N PHE A 18 5.11 -3.74 -8.91
CA PHE A 18 5.40 -2.87 -7.76
C PHE A 18 5.23 -1.38 -8.12
N ARG A 19 5.80 -0.92 -9.25
CA ARG A 19 5.61 0.46 -9.73
C ARG A 19 4.13 0.78 -9.95
N CYS A 20 3.39 -0.14 -10.56
CA CYS A 20 1.95 0.04 -10.77
C CYS A 20 1.15 0.12 -9.47
N ILE A 21 1.57 -0.56 -8.40
CA ILE A 21 0.94 -0.50 -7.06
C ILE A 21 1.31 0.80 -6.32
N VAL A 22 2.53 1.30 -6.48
CA VAL A 22 2.97 2.57 -5.87
C VAL A 22 2.31 3.79 -6.54
N GLY A 23 1.75 3.61 -7.73
CA GLY A 23 0.95 4.62 -8.44
C GLY A 23 1.50 5.02 -9.81
N GLU A 24 2.64 4.47 -10.22
CA GLU A 24 3.27 4.76 -11.51
C GLU A 24 3.10 3.57 -12.45
N CYS A 25 2.03 3.57 -13.24
CA CYS A 25 1.70 2.49 -14.17
C CYS A 25 1.69 2.98 -15.63
N THR A 26 2.81 3.56 -16.08
CA THR A 26 2.98 4.12 -17.43
C THR A 26 4.13 3.48 -18.19
N THR A 27 3.95 3.35 -19.51
CA THR A 27 5.00 2.93 -20.43
C THR A 27 6.02 4.05 -20.64
N LYS A 28 7.17 3.73 -21.25
CA LYS A 28 8.16 4.75 -21.70
C LYS A 28 7.55 5.78 -22.67
N GLY A 29 6.50 5.41 -23.39
CA GLY A 29 5.75 6.27 -24.30
C GLY A 29 4.55 7.00 -23.65
N GLY A 30 4.41 6.95 -22.32
CA GLY A 30 3.36 7.66 -21.59
C GLY A 30 1.96 7.00 -21.63
N ARG A 31 1.81 5.83 -22.25
CA ARG A 31 0.54 5.08 -22.24
C ARG A 31 0.38 4.29 -20.93
N SER A 32 -0.85 4.17 -20.43
CA SER A 32 -1.14 3.38 -19.23
C SER A 32 -0.91 1.88 -19.47
N LEU A 33 -0.09 1.26 -18.62
CA LEU A 33 0.19 -0.18 -18.67
C LEU A 33 -1.08 -1.00 -18.45
N THR A 34 -1.93 -0.55 -17.55
CA THR A 34 -3.22 -1.16 -17.23
C THR A 34 -4.14 -1.27 -18.43
N MET A 35 -4.26 -0.21 -19.24
CA MET A 35 -5.10 -0.25 -20.44
C MET A 35 -4.53 -1.18 -21.51
N ILE A 36 -3.19 -1.23 -21.64
CA ILE A 36 -2.52 -2.15 -22.57
C ILE A 36 -2.72 -3.61 -22.15
N PHE A 37 -2.67 -3.90 -20.85
CA PHE A 37 -2.93 -5.24 -20.33
C PHE A 37 -4.41 -5.61 -20.35
N SER A 38 -5.32 -4.66 -20.14
CA SER A 38 -6.76 -4.83 -20.29
C SER A 38 -7.13 -5.23 -21.73
N ASP A 39 -6.54 -4.58 -22.73
CA ASP A 39 -6.79 -4.90 -24.15
C ASP A 39 -6.28 -6.31 -24.52
N GLY A 40 -5.19 -6.77 -23.88
CA GLY A 40 -4.62 -8.10 -24.13
C GLY A 40 -5.23 -9.25 -23.34
N PHE A 41 -5.48 -9.07 -22.03
CA PHE A 41 -5.95 -10.12 -21.10
C PHE A 41 -7.45 -10.00 -20.79
N GLY A 42 -8.09 -8.92 -21.22
CA GLY A 42 -9.51 -8.65 -21.02
C GLY A 42 -9.87 -8.33 -19.57
N VAL A 43 -11.19 -8.31 -19.32
CA VAL A 43 -11.82 -7.87 -18.06
C VAL A 43 -11.34 -8.65 -16.83
N ARG A 44 -10.86 -9.89 -16.99
CA ARG A 44 -10.32 -10.68 -15.87
C ARG A 44 -9.12 -9.98 -15.23
N PHE A 45 -8.23 -9.41 -16.04
CA PHE A 45 -7.08 -8.67 -15.54
C PHE A 45 -7.50 -7.41 -14.79
N ASP A 46 -8.48 -6.67 -15.33
CA ASP A 46 -8.97 -5.43 -14.70
C ASP A 46 -9.56 -5.67 -13.32
N VAL A 47 -10.35 -6.73 -13.15
CA VAL A 47 -10.94 -7.08 -11.85
C VAL A 47 -9.86 -7.45 -10.83
N PHE A 48 -8.87 -8.25 -11.22
CA PHE A 48 -7.75 -8.60 -10.34
C PHE A 48 -6.89 -7.39 -9.99
N TYR A 49 -6.60 -6.52 -10.96
CA TYR A 49 -5.83 -5.30 -10.74
C TYR A 49 -6.57 -4.35 -9.81
N ALA A 50 -7.86 -4.09 -10.06
CA ALA A 50 -8.69 -3.25 -9.19
C ALA A 50 -8.80 -3.82 -7.77
N GLY A 51 -9.02 -5.14 -7.65
CA GLY A 51 -9.09 -5.81 -6.36
C GLY A 51 -7.80 -5.72 -5.57
N SER A 52 -6.65 -5.97 -6.20
CA SER A 52 -5.34 -5.86 -5.54
C SER A 52 -5.03 -4.42 -5.13
N MET A 53 -5.41 -3.41 -5.93
CA MET A 53 -5.26 -2.01 -5.54
C MET A 53 -6.12 -1.63 -4.34
N ILE A 54 -7.38 -2.08 -4.27
CA ILE A 54 -8.24 -1.83 -3.12
C ILE A 54 -7.63 -2.45 -1.86
N VAL A 55 -7.13 -3.70 -1.96
CA VAL A 55 -6.50 -4.39 -0.83
C VAL A 55 -5.25 -3.67 -0.35
N VAL A 56 -4.39 -3.21 -1.26
CA VAL A 56 -3.17 -2.49 -0.87
C VAL A 56 -3.52 -1.12 -0.27
N LEU A 57 -4.38 -0.35 -0.93
CA LEU A 57 -4.73 1.00 -0.46
C LEU A 57 -5.47 0.97 0.88
N MET A 58 -6.50 0.12 1.01
CA MET A 58 -7.24 0.00 2.27
C MET A 58 -6.43 -0.75 3.33
N GLY A 59 -5.79 -1.86 2.97
CA GLY A 59 -5.07 -2.72 3.90
C GLY A 59 -3.83 -2.04 4.48
N LEU A 60 -2.96 -1.47 3.64
CA LEU A 60 -1.75 -0.81 4.11
C LEU A 60 -2.09 0.44 4.92
N PHE A 61 -3.07 1.23 4.48
CA PHE A 61 -3.52 2.41 5.23
C PHE A 61 -4.11 2.04 6.60
N ASN A 62 -4.91 0.97 6.67
CA ASN A 62 -5.49 0.50 7.92
C ASN A 62 -4.41 -0.03 8.88
N ILE A 63 -3.42 -0.77 8.37
CA ILE A 63 -2.28 -1.25 9.18
C ILE A 63 -1.47 -0.07 9.73
N ILE A 64 -1.11 0.89 8.88
CA ILE A 64 -0.39 2.10 9.29
C ILE A 64 -1.18 2.83 10.37
N THR A 65 -2.48 3.06 10.15
CA THR A 65 -3.36 3.73 11.12
C THR A 65 -3.41 2.98 12.45
N ALA A 66 -3.56 1.65 12.43
CA ALA A 66 -3.58 0.84 13.64
C ALA A 66 -2.29 1.00 14.47
N ILE A 67 -1.12 0.97 13.82
CA ILE A 67 0.19 1.17 14.48
C ILE A 67 0.28 2.58 15.09
N PHE A 68 -0.15 3.62 14.36
CA PHE A 68 -0.15 4.99 14.87
C PHE A 68 -1.08 5.18 16.07
N VAL A 69 -2.27 4.57 16.02
CA VAL A 69 -3.23 4.59 17.13
C VAL A 69 -2.67 3.86 18.35
N GLU A 70 -2.06 2.69 18.16
CA GLU A 70 -1.43 1.94 19.24
C GLU A 70 -0.29 2.72 19.91
N ALA A 71 0.59 3.33 19.11
CA ALA A 71 1.66 4.20 19.61
C ALA A 71 1.10 5.39 20.43
N THR A 72 0.03 6.01 19.94
CA THR A 72 -0.63 7.13 20.62
C THR A 72 -1.27 6.70 21.95
N LEU A 73 -1.99 5.57 21.96
CA LEU A 73 -2.62 5.04 23.17
C LEU A 73 -1.59 4.61 24.22
N ASN A 74 -0.45 4.05 23.80
CA ASN A 74 0.63 3.67 24.71
C ASN A 74 1.26 4.91 25.36
N GLY A 75 1.54 5.96 24.59
CA GLY A 75 2.04 7.23 25.14
C GLY A 75 1.04 7.91 26.09
N LEU A 76 -0.27 7.82 25.81
CA LEU A 76 -1.31 8.33 26.72
C LEU A 76 -1.36 7.55 28.04
N LYS A 77 -1.27 6.22 27.99
CA LYS A 77 -1.22 5.38 29.19
C LYS A 77 -0.03 5.73 30.08
N GLU A 78 1.16 5.84 29.50
CA GLU A 78 2.37 6.23 30.25
C GLU A 78 2.16 7.58 30.95
N ASN A 79 1.66 8.58 30.22
CA ASN A 79 1.38 9.91 30.78
C ASN A 79 0.34 9.86 31.92
N GLU A 80 -0.70 9.03 31.81
CA GLU A 80 -1.68 8.85 32.89
C GLU A 80 -1.03 8.24 34.14
N THR A 81 -0.18 7.22 34.01
CA THR A 81 0.59 6.66 35.13
C THR A 81 1.47 7.71 35.79
N HIS A 82 2.27 8.45 35.03
CA HIS A 82 3.12 9.51 35.56
C HIS A 82 2.30 10.58 36.31
N ARG A 83 1.14 10.97 35.77
CA ARG A 83 0.24 11.93 36.40
C ARG A 83 -0.40 11.40 37.68
N ARG A 84 -0.69 10.09 37.76
CA ARG A 84 -1.17 9.44 38.99
C ARG A 84 -0.09 9.38 40.07
N TYR A 85 1.15 9.06 39.71
CA TYR A 85 2.29 9.10 40.64
C TYR A 85 2.57 10.52 41.14
N ALA A 86 2.52 11.53 40.26
CA ALA A 86 2.69 12.93 40.66
C ALA A 86 1.63 13.36 41.69
N LYS A 87 0.36 13.01 41.48
CA LYS A 87 -0.71 13.28 42.45
C LYS A 87 -0.55 12.56 43.79
N ALA A 88 0.00 11.35 43.79
CA ALA A 88 0.26 10.59 45.02
C ALA A 88 1.42 11.16 45.84
N TYR A 89 2.30 11.96 45.23
CA TYR A 89 3.39 12.66 45.94
C TYR A 89 2.96 14.01 46.52
N GLU A 90 1.82 14.56 46.08
CA GLU A 90 1.26 15.83 46.57
C GLU A 90 0.33 15.64 47.80
N SER A 91 0.08 14.40 48.25
CA SER A 91 -0.72 14.05 49.44
C SER A 91 0.13 13.56 50.60
#